data_AF-A0A7X6HRE8-F1
#
_entry.id   AF-A0A7X6HRE8-F1
#
_cell.length_a   1.000
_cell.length_b   1.000
_cell.length_c   1.000
_cell.angle_alpha   90.00
_cell.angle_beta   90.00
_cell.angle_gamma   90.00
#
_symmetry.space_group_name_H-M   'P 1'
#
loop_
_entity.id
_entity.type
_entity.pdbx_description
1 polymer ?
#
loop_
_entity_poly.entity_id
_entity_poly.type
_entity_poly.pdbx_seq_one_letter_code
_entity_poly.pdbx_strand_id
1 'polypeptide(L)'
;MKTRPILYTEDNRIYRKDLCPPKTKTCQKLPPPKLKICLVSSDILLSLAALPLLGGLLAAKAAAEFVGAIGVESEEVFRGSRLPVLNFPHGER
;
A
#
# COMPACT_ATOMS: atom_id res chain seq x y z
N MET A 1 35.77 -50.95 22.94
CA MET A 1 34.57 -50.27 23.49
C MET A 1 34.13 -49.19 22.51
N LYS A 2 32.95 -49.29 21.90
CA LYS A 2 32.46 -48.30 20.92
C LYS A 2 31.38 -47.45 21.59
N THR A 3 31.72 -46.20 21.89
CA THR A 3 30.85 -45.23 22.57
C THR A 3 29.71 -44.81 21.65
N ARG A 4 28.47 -44.79 22.14
CA ARG A 4 27.30 -44.40 21.33
C ARG A 4 27.27 -42.87 21.15
N PRO A 5 26.90 -42.36 19.97
CA PRO A 5 26.81 -40.92 19.74
C PRO A 5 25.64 -40.32 20.52
N ILE A 6 25.87 -39.13 21.09
CA ILE A 6 24.84 -38.38 21.84
C ILE A 6 23.96 -37.66 20.82
N LEU A 7 22.73 -38.13 20.69
CA LEU A 7 21.68 -37.53 19.84
C LEU A 7 20.94 -36.47 20.65
N TYR A 8 20.71 -35.31 20.04
CA TYR A 8 19.89 -34.24 20.60
C TYR A 8 18.63 -34.11 19.75
N THR A 9 17.48 -33.89 20.40
CA THR A 9 16.18 -33.73 19.75
C THR A 9 15.72 -32.29 19.93
N GLU A 10 15.53 -31.59 18.83
CA GLU A 10 14.93 -30.26 18.77
C GLU A 10 13.96 -30.28 17.59
N ASP A 11 12.72 -29.87 17.84
CA ASP A 11 11.68 -29.73 16.81
C ASP A 11 11.51 -30.97 15.90
N ASN A 12 11.38 -32.15 16.54
CA ASN A 12 11.06 -33.43 15.92
C ASN A 12 12.03 -33.90 14.80
N ARG A 13 13.27 -33.40 14.78
CA ARG A 13 14.35 -33.86 13.89
C ARG A 13 15.58 -34.30 14.68
N ILE A 14 16.12 -35.47 14.32
CA ILE A 14 17.26 -36.10 15.01
C ILE A 14 18.56 -35.71 14.32
N TYR A 15 19.48 -35.07 15.05
CA TYR A 15 20.78 -34.65 14.53
C TYR A 15 21.94 -35.40 15.19
N ARG A 16 22.93 -35.82 14.38
CA ARG A 16 24.18 -36.44 14.84
C ARG A 16 25.27 -35.36 14.95
N LYS A 17 25.89 -35.22 16.12
CA LYS A 17 26.83 -34.12 16.45
C LYS A 17 28.11 -34.06 15.59
N ASP A 18 28.40 -35.12 14.84
CA ASP A 18 29.68 -35.31 14.15
C ASP A 18 29.74 -34.68 12.75
N LEU A 19 28.60 -34.17 12.25
CA LEU A 19 28.53 -33.49 10.94
C LEU A 19 28.71 -31.98 11.11
N CYS A 20 29.96 -31.52 11.22
CA CYS A 20 30.30 -30.11 11.12
C CYS A 20 31.01 -29.85 9.76
N PRO A 21 30.47 -29.02 8.86
CA PRO A 21 31.22 -28.61 7.67
C PRO A 21 32.36 -27.63 8.05
N PRO A 22 33.51 -27.67 7.36
CA PRO A 22 34.66 -26.82 7.67
C PRO A 22 34.38 -25.35 7.36
N LYS A 23 34.79 -24.49 8.28
CA LYS A 23 34.78 -23.02 8.19
C LYS A 23 35.57 -22.57 6.95
N THR A 24 34.92 -22.02 5.94
CA THR A 24 35.59 -21.19 4.91
C THR A 24 35.62 -19.74 5.37
N LYS A 25 36.82 -19.16 5.40
CA LYS A 25 37.10 -17.77 5.74
C LYS A 25 37.45 -16.99 4.46
N THR A 26 37.10 -15.69 4.44
CA THR A 26 37.63 -14.57 3.59
C THR A 26 37.29 -14.60 2.08
N CYS A 27 36.97 -13.53 1.31
CA CYS A 27 36.74 -12.06 1.43
C CYS A 27 36.30 -11.60 0.00
N GLN A 28 35.36 -10.69 -0.29
CA GLN A 28 35.54 -9.24 -0.62
C GLN A 28 34.24 -8.76 -1.33
N LYS A 29 33.53 -7.71 -0.87
CA LYS A 29 33.68 -6.24 -1.07
C LYS A 29 32.82 -5.66 -2.23
N LEU A 30 31.59 -5.28 -1.91
CA LEU A 30 30.85 -4.14 -2.48
C LEU A 30 29.93 -3.64 -1.35
N PRO A 31 29.93 -2.36 -0.94
CA PRO A 31 28.94 -1.89 0.02
C PRO A 31 27.59 -1.75 -0.69
N PRO A 32 26.60 -2.64 -0.47
CA PRO A 32 25.24 -2.32 -0.86
C PRO A 32 24.78 -1.14 0.01
N PRO A 33 23.97 -0.20 -0.53
CA PRO A 33 23.26 0.74 0.34
C PRO A 33 22.53 -0.10 1.38
N LYS A 34 22.87 0.09 2.66
CA LYS A 34 22.15 -0.55 3.77
C LYS A 34 20.78 0.10 3.86
N LEU A 35 19.89 -0.25 2.93
CA LEU A 35 18.47 -0.16 3.15
C LEU A 35 18.16 -1.20 4.21
N LYS A 36 18.19 -0.77 5.47
CA LYS A 36 17.53 -1.46 6.57
C LYS A 36 16.05 -1.44 6.23
N ILE A 37 15.61 -2.39 5.42
CA ILE A 37 14.19 -2.70 5.29
C ILE A 37 13.83 -3.23 6.67
N CYS A 38 13.28 -2.35 7.51
CA CYS A 38 12.68 -2.72 8.77
C CYS A 38 11.67 -3.80 8.44
N LEU A 39 11.92 -5.00 8.96
CA LEU A 39 11.01 -6.13 8.88
C LEU A 39 9.86 -5.78 9.82
N VAL A 40 8.97 -4.90 9.35
CA VAL A 40 7.81 -4.40 10.10
C VAL A 40 6.82 -5.56 10.20
N SER A 41 6.36 -5.84 11.42
CA SER A 41 5.34 -6.87 11.65
C SER A 41 4.09 -6.56 10.84
N SER A 42 3.44 -7.57 10.28
CA SER A 42 2.24 -7.42 9.46
C SER A 42 1.13 -6.63 10.17
N ASP A 43 1.02 -6.77 11.49
CA ASP A 43 0.04 -6.02 12.30
C ASP A 43 0.27 -4.50 12.27
N ILE A 44 1.54 -4.08 12.24
CA ILE A 44 1.90 -2.65 12.21
C ILE A 44 1.58 -2.07 10.83
N LEU A 45 1.87 -2.83 9.75
CA LEU A 45 1.49 -2.41 8.39
C LEU A 45 -0.02 -2.33 8.24
N LEU A 46 -0.75 -3.29 8.80
CA LEU A 46 -2.21 -3.32 8.74
C LEU A 46 -2.82 -2.15 9.52
N SER A 47 -2.31 -1.87 10.72
CA SER A 47 -2.73 -0.72 11.52
C SER A 47 -2.40 0.61 10.84
N LEU A 48 -1.21 0.71 10.22
CA LEU A 48 -0.81 1.90 9.47
C LEU A 48 -1.66 2.10 8.21
N ALA A 49 -2.06 1.03 7.53
CA ALA A 49 -2.92 1.09 6.34
C ALA A 49 -4.38 1.39 6.69
N ALA A 50 -4.84 1.04 7.90
CA ALA A 50 -6.21 1.29 8.34
C ALA A 50 -6.54 2.79 8.41
N LEU A 51 -5.59 3.64 8.82
CA LEU A 51 -5.75 5.09 8.87
C LEU A 51 -6.04 5.73 7.51
N PRO A 52 -5.17 5.59 6.48
CA PRO A 52 -5.42 6.14 5.16
C PRO A 52 -6.60 5.43 4.47
N LEU A 53 -6.89 4.16 4.78
CA LEU A 53 -8.08 3.50 4.24
C LEU A 53 -9.37 4.16 4.78
N LEU A 54 -9.48 4.33 6.10
CA LEU A 54 -10.65 4.95 6.71
C LEU A 54 -10.75 6.44 6.32
N GLY A 55 -9.63 7.15 6.33
CA GLY A 55 -9.55 8.53 5.88
C GLY A 55 -9.95 8.68 4.41
N GLY A 56 -9.49 7.76 3.55
CA GLY A 56 -9.87 7.71 2.14
C GLY A 56 -11.36 7.46 1.95
N LEU A 57 -11.97 6.58 2.75
CA LEU A 57 -13.41 6.30 2.68
C LEU A 57 -14.24 7.54 3.07
N LEU A 58 -13.83 8.26 4.12
CA LEU A 58 -14.47 9.50 4.54
C LEU A 58 -14.32 10.61 3.49
N ALA A 59 -13.11 10.75 2.93
CA ALA A 59 -12.84 11.72 1.87
C ALA A 59 -13.66 11.41 0.61
N ALA A 60 -13.78 10.14 0.22
CA ALA A 60 -14.60 9.71 -0.91
C ALA A 60 -16.07 10.06 -0.72
N LYS A 61 -16.62 9.85 0.49
CA LYS A 61 -17.99 10.24 0.84
C LYS A 61 -18.20 11.75 0.70
N ALA A 62 -17.29 12.55 1.26
CA ALA A 62 -17.38 14.01 1.16
C ALA A 62 -17.23 14.50 -0.29
N ALA A 63 -16.33 13.90 -1.07
CA ALA A 63 -16.15 14.22 -2.49
C ALA A 63 -17.41 13.89 -3.31
N ALA A 64 -18.04 12.74 -3.06
CA ALA A 64 -19.28 12.36 -3.72
C ALA A 64 -20.43 13.34 -3.42
N GLU A 65 -20.58 13.75 -2.16
CA GLU A 65 -21.58 14.76 -1.77
C GLU A 65 -21.29 16.11 -2.41
N PHE A 66 -20.02 16.53 -2.46
CA PHE A 66 -19.61 17.77 -3.10
C PHE A 66 -19.91 17.74 -4.61
N VAL A 67 -19.54 16.67 -5.31
CA VAL A 67 -19.83 16.50 -6.74
C VAL A 67 -21.34 16.47 -7.01
N GLY A 68 -22.13 15.87 -6.12
CA GLY A 68 -23.59 15.91 -6.21
C GLY A 68 -24.13 17.33 -6.06
N ALA A 69 -23.66 18.06 -5.04
CA ALA A 69 -24.08 19.43 -4.77
C ALA A 69 -23.77 20.37 -5.94
N ILE A 70 -22.53 20.34 -6.47
CA ILE A 70 -22.19 21.15 -7.66
C ILE A 70 -23.06 20.78 -8.85
N GLY A 71 -23.47 19.52 -9.01
CA GLY A 71 -24.32 19.08 -10.11
C GLY A 71 -25.72 19.67 -10.03
N VAL A 72 -26.31 19.67 -8.84
CA VAL A 72 -27.64 20.27 -8.58
C VAL A 72 -27.61 21.78 -8.81
N GLU A 73 -26.63 22.47 -8.23
CA GLU A 73 -26.47 23.92 -8.40
C GLU A 73 -26.14 24.29 -9.86
N SER A 74 -25.45 23.42 -10.58
CA SER A 74 -25.16 23.62 -12.00
C SER A 74 -26.41 23.52 -12.88
N GLU A 75 -27.42 22.76 -12.45
CA GLU A 75 -28.64 22.55 -13.24
C GLU A 75 -29.37 23.88 -13.54
N GLU A 76 -29.36 24.85 -12.62
CA GLU A 76 -29.98 26.17 -12.86
C GLU A 76 -29.20 27.06 -13.84
N VAL A 77 -27.88 26.90 -13.90
CA VAL A 77 -27.02 27.60 -14.86
C VAL A 77 -27.17 26.99 -16.26
N PHE A 78 -27.19 25.65 -16.35
CA PHE A 78 -27.27 24.93 -17.62
C PHE A 78 -28.69 24.81 -18.19
N ARG A 79 -29.74 24.91 -17.37
CA ARG A 79 -31.13 25.05 -17.87
C ARG A 79 -31.36 26.33 -18.67
N GLY A 80 -30.39 27.24 -18.70
CA GLY A 80 -30.45 28.41 -19.55
C GLY A 80 -31.48 29.45 -19.12
N SER A 81 -32.10 29.30 -17.94
CA SER A 81 -33.01 30.27 -17.32
C SER A 81 -32.37 31.64 -17.05
N ARG A 82 -31.04 31.75 -17.22
CA ARG A 82 -30.27 32.99 -17.14
C ARG A 82 -29.44 33.29 -18.39
N LEU A 83 -29.67 32.61 -19.52
CA LEU A 83 -29.03 33.00 -20.78
C LEU A 83 -29.69 34.29 -21.29
N PRO A 84 -28.94 35.38 -21.50
CA PRO A 84 -29.49 36.59 -22.10
C PRO A 84 -30.10 36.24 -23.46
N VAL A 85 -31.31 36.73 -23.73
CA VAL A 85 -31.99 36.53 -25.02
C VAL A 85 -31.05 37.06 -26.12
N LEU A 86 -30.51 36.13 -26.90
CA LEU A 86 -29.59 36.46 -27.98
C LEU A 86 -30.43 37.02 -29.13
N ASN A 87 -30.34 38.34 -29.33
CA ASN A 87 -30.94 38.99 -30.50
C ASN A 87 -30.16 38.55 -31.74
N PHE A 88 -30.67 37.55 -32.45
CA PHE A 88 -30.16 37.21 -33.76
C PHE A 88 -30.61 38.27 -34.76
N PRO A 89 -29.70 38.84 -35.57
CA PRO A 89 -30.11 39.66 -36.69
C PRO A 89 -30.96 38.78 -37.61
N HIS A 90 -32.25 39.08 -37.70
CA HIS A 90 -33.13 38.45 -38.66
C HIS A 90 -32.63 38.90 -40.03
N GLY A 91 -32.33 37.94 -40.91
CA GLY A 91 -31.77 38.20 -42.22
C GLY A 91 -32.57 39.28 -42.95
N GLU A 92 -31.97 40.46 -43.03
CA GLU A 92 -32.30 41.47 -44.02
C GLU A 92 -32.10 40.79 -45.38
N ARG A 93 -33.21 40.56 -46.09
CA ARG A 93 -33.20 39.99 -47.44
C ARG A 93 -32.87 41.06 -48.45
#